data_AF-A0A0G0GWG8-F1
#
_entry.id   AF-A0A0G0GWG8-F1
#
_cell.length_a   1.000
_cell.length_b   1.000
_cell.length_c   1.000
_cell.angle_alpha   90.00
_cell.angle_beta   90.00
_cell.angle_gamma   90.00
#
_symmetry.space_group_name_H-M   'P 1'
#
loop_
_entity.id
_entity.type
_entity.pdbx_description
1 polymer ?
#
loop_
_entity_poly.entity_id
_entity_poly.type
_entity_poly.pdbx_seq_one_letter_code
_entity_poly.pdbx_strand_id
1 'polypeptide(L)'
;MKNGIITGALILAGIGGLALYNNNDNSNLPTRNDDPKTERSFSEYGDKDCGDFSSQKEAQEFFEEQGGPDEDFHNLDRDGDGKVCESLK
;
A
#
# COMPACT_ATOMS: atom_id res chain seq x y z
N MET A 1 -15.64 7.74 52.46
CA MET A 1 -16.90 8.40 52.86
C MET A 1 -16.99 9.69 52.06
N LYS A 2 -17.91 9.97 51.17
CA LYS A 2 -19.19 9.36 50.84
C LYS A 2 -19.60 9.99 49.48
N ASN A 3 -19.88 9.14 48.48
CA ASN A 3 -20.95 9.25 47.47
C ASN A 3 -21.28 10.61 46.82
N GLY A 4 -21.09 10.68 45.50
CA GLY A 4 -21.90 11.44 44.56
C GLY A 4 -22.33 10.54 43.41
N ILE A 5 -23.62 10.23 43.34
CA ILE A 5 -24.27 9.27 42.44
C ILE A 5 -24.80 10.02 41.19
N ILE A 6 -24.43 9.48 40.03
CA ILE A 6 -25.23 9.26 38.81
C ILE A 6 -26.55 10.06 38.68
N THR A 7 -26.60 10.96 37.69
CA THR A 7 -27.83 11.46 37.04
C THR A 7 -27.40 11.92 35.65
N GLY A 8 -27.91 11.47 34.51
CA GLY A 8 -28.87 10.44 34.14
C GLY A 8 -28.66 10.17 32.64
N ALA A 9 -28.95 8.95 32.22
CA ALA A 9 -28.81 8.45 30.86
C ALA A 9 -29.78 9.11 29.86
N LEU A 10 -29.47 9.05 28.55
CA LEU A 10 -30.37 8.56 27.48
C LEU A 10 -29.69 8.57 26.08
N ILE A 11 -29.33 7.36 25.62
CA ILE A 11 -29.41 6.73 24.27
C ILE A 11 -28.83 7.53 23.08
N LEU A 12 -27.94 6.98 22.26
CA LEU A 12 -28.28 6.06 21.16
C LEU A 12 -27.27 4.93 20.95
N ALA A 13 -27.80 3.76 20.63
CA ALA A 13 -27.08 2.51 20.36
C ALA A 13 -26.10 2.63 19.18
N GLY A 14 -24.94 1.99 19.34
CA GLY A 14 -23.98 1.75 18.27
C GLY A 14 -22.77 0.99 18.78
N ILE A 15 -22.87 -0.34 18.81
CA ILE A 15 -21.75 -1.24 19.09
C ILE A 15 -20.60 -0.98 18.10
N GLY A 16 -19.48 -0.45 18.59
CA GLY A 16 -18.25 -0.32 17.82
C GLY A 16 -17.07 -0.53 18.75
N GLY A 17 -16.46 -1.72 18.69
CA GLY A 17 -15.44 -2.18 19.63
C GLY A 17 -14.22 -1.24 19.70
N LEU A 18 -13.78 -0.96 20.92
CA LEU A 18 -12.50 -0.33 21.18
C LEU A 18 -11.46 -1.43 21.40
N ALA A 19 -10.66 -1.73 20.38
CA ALA A 19 -9.44 -2.52 20.53
C ALA A 19 -8.28 -1.57 20.85
N LEU A 20 -7.71 -1.69 22.05
CA LEU A 20 -6.43 -1.05 22.38
C LEU A 20 -5.31 -1.90 21.75
N TYR A 21 -4.77 -1.46 20.63
CA TYR A 21 -3.75 -2.20 19.90
C TYR A 21 -2.36 -1.67 20.27
N ASN A 22 -1.54 -2.53 20.89
CA ASN A 22 -0.11 -2.31 21.08
C ASN A 22 0.62 -3.14 20.02
N ASN A 23 1.38 -2.49 19.14
CA ASN A 23 2.35 -3.20 18.30
C ASN A 23 3.76 -2.74 18.63
N ASN A 24 4.50 -3.68 19.18
CA ASN A 24 5.94 -3.70 19.10
C ASN A 24 6.29 -4.59 17.92
N ASP A 25 6.34 -4.00 16.73
CA ASP A 25 6.85 -4.67 15.54
C ASP A 25 8.18 -4.04 15.16
N ASN A 26 9.24 -4.74 15.54
CA ASN A 26 10.61 -4.52 15.09
C ASN A 26 10.81 -5.23 13.76
N SER A 27 10.33 -4.63 12.68
CA SER A 27 10.62 -5.04 11.31
C SER A 27 11.19 -3.85 10.55
N ASN A 28 12.51 -3.83 10.42
CA ASN A 28 13.23 -2.93 9.53
C ASN A 28 13.02 -3.39 8.08
N LEU A 29 11.84 -3.11 7.52
CA LEU A 29 11.53 -3.15 6.11
C LEU A 29 11.23 -1.71 5.68
N PRO A 30 11.71 -1.21 4.52
CA PRO A 30 11.26 0.07 3.99
C PRO A 30 9.77 -0.01 3.70
N THR A 31 8.94 0.49 4.61
CA THR A 31 7.51 0.61 4.41
C THR A 31 7.29 1.79 3.47
N ARG A 32 6.89 1.51 2.23
CA ARG A 32 6.27 2.54 1.37
C ARG A 32 5.04 3.06 2.15
N ASN A 33 5.06 4.36 2.47
CA ASN A 33 4.04 5.02 3.31
C ASN A 33 2.90 5.62 2.47
N ASP A 34 3.02 5.48 1.17
CA ASP A 34 2.02 5.67 0.14
C ASP A 34 1.04 4.49 0.18
N ASP A 35 -0.25 4.77 0.41
CA ASP A 35 -1.34 3.80 0.25
C ASP A 35 -1.73 3.78 -1.24
N PRO A 36 -1.28 2.77 -2.02
CA PRO A 36 -1.50 2.74 -3.46
C PRO A 36 -2.99 2.73 -3.83
N LYS A 37 -3.91 2.39 -2.91
CA LYS A 37 -5.35 2.45 -3.18
C LYS A 37 -5.92 3.87 -3.27
N THR A 38 -5.17 4.89 -2.87
CA THR A 38 -5.72 6.26 -2.71
C THR A 38 -5.57 7.12 -3.97
N GLU A 39 -4.71 6.74 -4.92
CA GLU A 39 -4.57 7.45 -6.20
C GLU A 39 -4.96 6.55 -7.36
N ARG A 40 -5.76 7.10 -8.27
CA ARG A 40 -6.58 6.39 -9.26
C ARG A 40 -5.81 5.46 -10.21
N SER A 41 -4.48 5.51 -10.24
CA SER A 41 -3.61 4.66 -11.07
C SER A 41 -3.67 3.17 -10.67
N PHE A 42 -3.58 2.84 -9.37
CA PHE A 42 -3.72 1.45 -8.90
C PHE A 42 -5.13 0.90 -9.12
N SER A 43 -6.16 1.74 -9.05
CA SER A 43 -7.54 1.30 -9.23
C SER A 43 -7.89 1.01 -10.69
N GLU A 44 -7.14 1.54 -11.66
CA GLU A 44 -7.40 1.36 -13.10
C GLU A 44 -6.55 0.23 -13.70
N TYR A 45 -5.29 0.09 -13.28
CA TYR A 45 -4.36 -0.94 -13.83
C TYR A 45 -3.84 -1.96 -12.81
N GLY A 46 -3.99 -1.71 -11.50
CA GLY A 46 -3.41 -2.53 -10.43
C GLY A 46 -1.90 -2.38 -10.31
N ASP A 47 -1.33 -2.96 -9.24
CA ASP A 47 0.12 -3.20 -9.18
C ASP A 47 0.52 -4.29 -10.18
N LYS A 48 1.71 -4.14 -10.76
CA LYS A 48 2.23 -5.03 -11.79
C LYS A 48 3.61 -5.48 -11.37
N ASP A 49 3.78 -6.78 -11.23
CA ASP A 49 5.06 -7.40 -10.96
C ASP A 49 5.62 -8.00 -12.26
N CYS A 50 6.92 -8.33 -12.26
CA CYS A 50 7.54 -9.05 -13.38
C CYS A 50 6.85 -10.38 -13.73
N GLY A 51 6.11 -11.00 -12.80
CA GLY A 51 5.32 -12.20 -13.06
C GLY A 51 4.07 -11.98 -13.92
N ASP A 52 3.64 -10.73 -14.09
CA ASP A 52 2.47 -10.37 -14.89
C ASP A 52 2.80 -10.23 -16.39
N PHE A 53 4.08 -10.23 -16.76
CA PHE A 53 4.54 -10.04 -18.14
C PHE A 53 5.11 -11.33 -18.72
N SER A 54 4.90 -11.52 -20.02
CA SER A 54 5.40 -12.72 -20.72
C SER A 54 6.87 -12.58 -21.14
N SER A 55 7.40 -11.35 -21.22
CA SER A 55 8.76 -11.06 -21.67
C SER A 55 9.31 -9.79 -21.03
N GLN A 56 10.65 -9.66 -21.04
CA GLN A 56 11.33 -8.45 -20.57
C GLN A 56 10.90 -7.23 -21.38
N LYS A 57 10.76 -7.40 -22.70
CA LYS A 57 10.34 -6.33 -23.62
C LYS A 57 8.95 -5.78 -23.29
N GLU A 58 7.99 -6.66 -22.98
CA GLU A 58 6.63 -6.25 -22.62
C GLU A 58 6.61 -5.48 -21.29
N ALA A 59 7.38 -5.95 -20.30
CA ALA A 59 7.54 -5.26 -19.03
C ALA A 59 8.20 -3.88 -19.20
N GLN A 60 9.22 -3.78 -20.05
CA GLN A 60 9.92 -2.53 -20.33
C GLN A 60 9.02 -1.50 -21.01
N GLU A 61 8.23 -1.92 -22.00
CA GLU A 61 7.27 -1.03 -22.67
C GLU A 61 6.23 -0.48 -21.68
N PHE A 62 5.71 -1.35 -20.80
CA PHE A 62 4.79 -0.92 -19.75
C PHE A 62 5.44 0.05 -18.77
N PHE A 63 6.65 -0.25 -18.29
CA PHE A 63 7.40 0.62 -17.38
C PHE A 63 7.59 2.02 -17.97
N GLU A 64 8.04 2.11 -19.22
CA GLU A 64 8.23 3.39 -19.92
C GLU A 64 6.91 4.15 -20.15
N GLU A 65 5.82 3.44 -20.47
CA GLU A 65 4.49 4.04 -20.66
C GLU A 65 3.92 4.63 -19.35
N GLN A 66 4.25 4.03 -18.21
CA GLN A 66 3.84 4.51 -16.88
C GLN A 66 4.75 5.62 -16.32
N GLY A 67 5.73 6.10 -17.10
CA GLY A 67 6.63 7.19 -16.72
C GLY A 67 8.08 6.75 -16.46
N GLY A 68 8.34 5.45 -16.47
CA GLY A 68 9.69 4.88 -16.44
C GLY A 68 10.44 5.21 -15.14
N PRO A 69 11.76 5.46 -15.22
CA PRO A 69 12.60 5.62 -14.02
C PRO A 69 12.26 6.87 -13.20
N ASP A 70 11.60 7.86 -13.81
CA ASP A 70 11.13 9.05 -13.10
C ASP A 70 9.88 8.76 -12.25
N GLU A 71 9.05 7.78 -12.66
CA GLU A 71 7.76 7.45 -12.04
C GLU A 71 7.54 5.92 -11.97
N ASP A 72 8.39 5.20 -11.21
CA ASP A 72 8.26 3.75 -11.00
C ASP A 72 7.19 3.40 -9.95
N PHE A 73 5.92 3.60 -10.30
CA PHE A 73 4.78 3.29 -9.43
C PHE A 73 4.63 1.79 -9.12
N HIS A 74 5.07 0.95 -10.06
CA HIS A 74 4.97 -0.51 -9.99
C HIS A 74 6.22 -1.16 -9.41
N ASN A 75 7.24 -0.35 -9.06
CA ASN A 75 8.49 -0.79 -8.47
C ASN A 75 9.15 -1.93 -9.29
N LEU A 76 9.11 -1.78 -10.62
CA LEU A 76 9.62 -2.73 -11.61
C LEU A 76 11.15 -2.59 -11.79
N ASP A 77 11.70 -1.40 -11.55
CA ASP A 77 13.14 -1.07 -11.64
C ASP A 77 13.73 -0.91 -10.22
N ARG A 78 13.89 -2.04 -9.52
CA ARG A 78 14.26 -2.03 -8.10
C ARG A 78 15.70 -1.60 -7.85
N ASP A 79 16.58 -1.78 -8.84
CA ASP A 79 17.98 -1.39 -8.81
C ASP A 79 18.25 -0.03 -9.45
N GLY A 80 17.27 0.54 -10.17
CA GLY A 80 17.31 1.91 -10.66
C GLY A 80 18.22 2.09 -11.87
N ASP A 81 18.40 1.06 -12.68
CA ASP A 81 19.27 1.08 -13.85
C ASP A 81 18.52 1.41 -15.16
N GLY A 82 17.19 1.56 -15.07
CA GLY A 82 16.28 1.82 -16.17
C GLY A 82 15.85 0.57 -16.94
N LYS A 83 16.27 -0.63 -16.52
CA LYS A 83 15.92 -1.91 -17.15
C LYS A 83 15.14 -2.80 -16.20
N VAL A 84 13.86 -3.00 -16.52
CA VAL A 84 12.98 -3.80 -15.67
C VAL A 84 13.01 -5.26 -16.03
N CYS A 85 12.73 -6.11 -15.04
CA CYS A 85 12.45 -7.53 -15.20
C CYS A 85 13.49 -8.29 -16.04
N GLU A 86 14.79 -7.99 -15.88
CA GLU A 86 15.90 -8.57 -16.65
C GLU A 86 16.04 -10.10 -16.52
N SER A 87 15.32 -10.72 -15.58
CA SER A 87 15.22 -12.18 -15.44
C SER A 87 14.25 -12.83 -16.44
N LEU A 88 13.38 -12.05 -17.08
CA LEU A 88 12.49 -12.51 -18.15
C LEU A 88 13.26 -12.65 -19.47
N LYS A 89 12.73 -13.46 -20.39
CA LYS A 89 13.31 -13.64 -21.73
C LYS A 89 12.99 -12.50 -22.68
#